data_AF-A0A9P1IT66-F1
#
_entry.id   AF-A0A9P1IT66-F1
#
_cell.length_a   1.000
_cell.length_b   1.000
_cell.length_c   1.000
_cell.angle_alpha   90.00
_cell.angle_beta   90.00
_cell.angle_gamma   90.00
#
_symmetry.space_group_name_H-M   'P 1'
#
loop_
_entity.id
_entity.type
_entity.pdbx_description
1 polymer ?
#
loop_
_entity_poly.entity_id
_entity_poly.type
_entity_poly.pdbx_seq_one_letter_code
_entity_poly.pdbx_strand_id
1 'polypeptide(L)'
;MTLFIRNHNVSDATFFRLVGVDNTADFNVSAGNTFEHTFEVKRKGYWTLFVEFPGDRYAKSPRKIISRDSYKKWVMEVYYYPGAVGFSEWHKLSRRGEHKIHG
;
A
#
# COMPACT_ATOMS: atom_id res chain seq x y z
N MET A 1 4.76 -12.70 2.68
CA MET A 1 3.53 -12.22 2.02
C MET A 1 3.86 -10.95 1.28
N THR A 2 3.42 -10.85 0.04
CA THR A 2 3.75 -9.74 -0.86
C THR A 2 2.62 -8.72 -0.84
N LEU A 3 2.96 -7.47 -0.59
CA LEU A 3 2.04 -6.35 -0.62
C LEU A 3 2.40 -5.44 -1.78
N PHE A 4 1.37 -5.01 -2.51
CA PHE A 4 1.46 -4.13 -3.66
C PHE A 4 0.76 -2.83 -3.34
N ILE A 5 1.43 -1.71 -3.53
CA ILE A 5 0.85 -0.37 -3.41
C ILE A 5 0.87 0.27 -4.78
N ARG A 6 -0.30 0.41 -5.39
CA ARG A 6 -0.46 1.02 -6.71
C ARG A 6 -0.81 2.48 -6.55
N ASN A 7 0.10 3.36 -6.94
CA ASN A 7 -0.12 4.80 -6.95
C ASN A 7 -0.64 5.22 -8.32
N HIS A 8 -1.92 5.56 -8.42
CA HIS A 8 -2.51 5.94 -9.70
C HIS A 8 -2.08 7.34 -10.15
N ASN A 9 -2.12 8.32 -9.26
CA ASN A 9 -1.98 9.73 -9.63
C ASN A 9 -1.54 10.65 -8.47
N VAL A 10 -1.08 10.12 -7.33
CA VAL A 10 -0.55 10.94 -6.23
C VAL A 10 0.88 11.36 -6.59
N SER A 11 1.07 12.62 -6.98
CA SER A 11 2.38 13.18 -7.36
C SER A 11 3.12 13.85 -6.20
N ASP A 12 2.37 14.44 -5.27
CA ASP A 12 2.92 15.39 -4.29
C ASP A 12 3.34 14.71 -2.97
N ALA A 13 3.31 13.38 -2.93
CA ALA A 13 3.74 12.61 -1.78
C ALA A 13 5.25 12.75 -1.58
N THR A 14 5.68 13.07 -0.37
CA THR A 14 7.09 13.05 0.02
C THR A 14 7.60 11.62 0.13
N PHE A 15 6.83 10.74 0.76
CA PHE A 15 7.06 9.30 0.80
C PHE A 15 5.79 8.55 1.22
N PHE A 16 5.86 7.24 1.08
CA PHE A 16 4.84 6.30 1.56
C PHE A 16 5.46 5.49 2.70
N ARG A 17 4.66 5.21 3.72
CA ARG A 17 5.06 4.36 4.84
C ARG A 17 4.02 3.26 5.06
N LEU A 18 4.44 2.02 4.93
CA LEU A 18 3.62 0.87 5.25
C LEU A 18 4.01 0.34 6.62
N VAL A 19 3.09 0.45 7.58
CA VAL A 19 3.27 -0.05 8.94
C VAL A 19 2.45 -1.31 9.10
N GLY A 20 3.12 -2.42 9.40
CA GLY A 20 2.54 -3.70 9.71
C GLY A 20 2.96 -4.18 11.09
N VAL A 21 2.38 -5.29 11.54
CA VAL A 21 2.86 -5.94 12.76
C VAL A 21 4.32 -6.37 12.60
N ASP A 22 5.18 -5.84 13.45
CA ASP A 22 6.65 -6.07 13.47
C ASP A 22 7.36 -5.70 12.15
N ASN A 23 6.71 -4.90 11.29
CA ASN A 23 7.22 -4.51 9.98
C ASN A 23 6.98 -3.01 9.75
N THR A 24 7.96 -2.30 9.21
CA THR A 24 7.80 -0.93 8.71
C THR A 24 8.62 -0.80 7.45
N ALA A 25 8.04 -0.23 6.40
CA ALA A 25 8.73 0.07 5.15
C ALA A 25 8.39 1.47 4.69
N ASP A 26 9.42 2.29 4.52
CA ASP A 26 9.34 3.61 3.91
C ASP A 26 9.83 3.51 2.48
N PHE A 27 9.07 4.06 1.54
CA PHE A 27 9.38 3.96 0.12
C PHE A 27 8.76 5.10 -0.67
N ASN A 28 9.32 5.34 -1.86
CA ASN A 28 8.77 6.26 -2.83
C ASN A 28 8.18 5.48 -4.00
N VAL A 29 6.98 5.84 -4.42
CA VAL A 29 6.34 5.30 -5.62
C VAL A 29 5.71 6.45 -6.40
N SER A 30 6.23 6.72 -7.58
CA SER A 30 5.72 7.79 -8.43
C SER A 30 4.30 7.49 -8.93
N ALA A 31 3.56 8.52 -9.30
CA ALA A 31 2.27 8.38 -9.97
C ALA A 31 2.38 7.46 -11.20
N GLY A 32 1.41 6.58 -11.38
CA GLY A 32 1.36 5.56 -12.43
C GLY A 32 2.11 4.26 -12.10
N ASN A 33 2.93 4.23 -11.03
CA ASN A 33 3.76 3.08 -10.69
C ASN A 33 3.21 2.28 -9.50
N THR A 34 3.78 1.09 -9.33
CA THR A 34 3.45 0.17 -8.24
C THR A 34 4.70 -0.17 -7.43
N PHE A 35 4.59 -0.05 -6.11
CA PHE A 35 5.57 -0.61 -5.19
C PHE A 35 5.19 -2.05 -4.87
N GLU A 36 6.19 -2.94 -4.88
CA GLU A 36 6.07 -4.34 -4.50
C GLU A 36 7.08 -4.68 -3.42
N HIS A 37 6.63 -5.31 -2.33
CA HIS A 37 7.54 -5.83 -1.32
C HIS A 37 7.00 -7.08 -0.63
N THR A 38 7.90 -8.01 -0.32
CA THR A 38 7.59 -9.25 0.39
C THR A 38 8.02 -9.17 1.85
N PHE A 39 7.05 -9.19 2.74
CA PHE A 39 7.25 -9.14 4.18
C PHE A 39 7.21 -10.53 4.82
N GLU A 40 8.03 -10.74 5.85
CA GLU A 40 7.91 -11.88 6.75
C GLU A 40 6.86 -11.56 7.84
N VAL A 41 5.76 -12.32 7.84
CA VAL A 41 4.65 -12.09 8.79
C VAL A 41 4.64 -13.22 9.83
N LYS A 42 5.10 -12.90 11.04
CA LYS A 42 5.26 -13.87 12.14
C LYS A 42 4.00 -14.06 12.98
N ARG A 43 3.20 -13.00 13.15
CA ARG A 43 1.94 -13.02 13.93
C ARG A 43 0.84 -12.22 13.25
N LYS A 44 -0.39 -12.40 13.72
CA LYS A 44 -1.57 -11.63 13.28
C LYS A 44 -1.50 -10.20 13.80
N GLY A 45 -1.78 -9.22 12.96
CA GLY A 45 -1.88 -7.83 13.40
C GLY A 45 -2.34 -6.87 12.30
N TYR A 46 -2.42 -5.59 12.64
CA TYR A 46 -2.89 -4.55 11.74
C TYR A 46 -1.80 -4.07 10.78
N TRP A 47 -2.22 -3.75 9.57
CA TRP A 47 -1.43 -3.14 8.51
C TRP A 47 -2.13 -1.86 8.05
N THR A 48 -1.37 -0.80 7.87
CA THR A 48 -1.86 0.54 7.49
C THR A 48 -0.83 1.21 6.61
N LEU A 49 -1.28 1.78 5.49
CA LEU A 49 -0.48 2.61 4.62
C LEU A 49 -0.67 4.07 5.01
N PHE A 50 0.44 4.80 5.06
CA PHE A 50 0.51 6.24 5.22
C PHE A 50 1.08 6.85 3.94
N VAL A 51 0.54 7.99 3.54
CA VAL A 51 1.05 8.82 2.46
C VAL A 51 1.37 10.17 3.07
N GLU A 52 2.64 10.53 3.08
CA GLU A 52 3.16 11.73 3.72
C GLU A 52 3.34 12.82 2.66
N PHE A 53 3.02 14.05 3.02
CA PHE A 53 3.04 15.23 2.17
C PHE A 53 3.85 16.37 2.84
N PRO A 54 4.31 17.36 2.07
CA PRO A 54 4.96 18.53 2.63
C PRO A 54 4.09 19.25 3.68
N GLY A 55 4.76 19.74 4.72
CA GLY A 55 4.14 20.47 5.83
C GLY A 55 3.50 19.57 6.89
N ASP A 56 4.12 18.42 7.18
CA ASP A 56 3.69 17.47 8.22
C ASP A 56 2.24 16.97 8.07
N ARG A 57 1.79 16.83 6.83
CA ARG A 57 0.44 16.33 6.50
C ARG A 57 0.54 14.90 6.02
N TYR A 58 -0.41 14.06 6.44
CA TYR A 58 -0.50 12.69 5.95
C TYR A 58 -1.93 12.23 5.73
N ALA A 59 -2.07 11.27 4.82
CA ALA A 59 -3.28 10.47 4.64
C ALA A 59 -3.02 9.04 5.12
N LYS A 60 -4.05 8.38 5.66
CA LYS A 60 -3.95 7.01 6.18
C LYS A 60 -5.01 6.12 5.56
N SER A 61 -4.62 4.91 5.19
CA SER A 61 -5.55 3.91 4.64
C SER A 61 -6.44 3.30 5.72
N PRO A 62 -7.53 2.61 5.32
CA PRO A 62 -8.20 1.64 6.17
C PRO A 62 -7.20 0.60 6.72
N ARG A 63 -7.43 0.14 7.94
CA ARG A 63 -6.60 -0.89 8.57
C ARG A 63 -6.99 -2.27 8.05
N LYS A 64 -6.00 -3.12 7.76
CA LYS A 64 -6.22 -4.53 7.44
C LYS A 64 -5.57 -5.43 8.46
N ILE A 65 -6.31 -6.42 8.95
CA ILE A 65 -5.72 -7.48 9.75
C ILE A 65 -5.13 -8.52 8.80
N ILE A 66 -3.83 -8.77 8.94
CA ILE A 66 -3.07 -9.73 8.16
C ILE A 66 -2.31 -10.63 9.14
N SER A 67 -2.25 -11.93 8.84
CA SER A 67 -1.54 -12.95 9.61
C SER A 67 -0.67 -13.83 8.70
N ARG A 68 0.16 -14.69 9.30
CA ARG A 68 0.96 -15.70 8.59
C ARG A 68 0.13 -16.53 7.59
N ASP A 69 -1.09 -16.89 7.97
CA ASP A 69 -1.97 -17.77 7.20
C ASP A 69 -2.90 -17.01 6.23
N SER A 70 -2.79 -15.68 6.15
CA SER A 70 -3.56 -14.89 5.19
C SER A 70 -3.12 -15.16 3.75
N TYR A 71 -3.96 -14.76 2.79
CA TYR A 71 -3.64 -14.86 1.36
C TYR A 71 -2.28 -14.21 1.04
N LYS A 72 -1.49 -14.79 0.14
CA LYS A 72 -0.07 -14.41 0.00
C LYS A 72 0.19 -13.07 -0.68
N LYS A 73 -0.75 -12.55 -1.48
CA LYS A 73 -0.57 -11.34 -2.30
C LYS A 73 -1.75 -10.39 -2.17
N TRP A 74 -1.51 -9.20 -1.62
CA TRP A 74 -2.55 -8.18 -1.47
C TRP A 74 -2.15 -6.91 -2.16
N VAL A 75 -3.15 -6.19 -2.68
CA VAL A 75 -2.97 -4.91 -3.33
C VAL A 75 -3.85 -3.86 -2.66
N MET A 76 -3.31 -2.65 -2.56
CA MET A 76 -4.01 -1.43 -2.22
C MET A 76 -3.76 -0.41 -3.33
N GLU A 77 -4.82 0.23 -3.77
CA GLU A 77 -4.77 1.32 -4.72
C GLU A 77 -4.87 2.66 -3.98
N VAL A 78 -4.01 3.59 -4.38
CA VAL A 78 -3.95 4.95 -3.85
C VAL A 78 -4.25 5.91 -5.00
N TYR A 79 -5.15 6.83 -4.75
CA TYR A 79 -5.58 7.81 -5.74
C TYR A 79 -5.77 9.18 -5.10
N TYR A 80 -5.45 10.21 -5.85
CA TYR A 80 -5.77 11.58 -5.54
C TYR A 80 -7.12 11.95 -6.16
N TYR A 81 -8.03 12.43 -5.32
CA TYR A 81 -9.17 13.24 -5.73
C TYR A 81 -8.83 14.71 -5.43
N PRO A 82 -9.42 15.68 -6.16
CA PRO A 82 -9.17 17.09 -5.88
C PRO A 82 -9.33 17.42 -4.39
N GLY A 83 -8.21 17.71 -3.71
CA GLY A 83 -8.15 18.06 -2.29
C GLY A 83 -8.01 16.89 -1.30
N ALA A 84 -8.02 15.62 -1.72
CA ALA A 84 -7.93 14.48 -0.81
C ALA A 84 -7.29 13.23 -1.44
N VAL A 85 -6.59 12.46 -0.61
CA VAL A 85 -6.06 11.14 -1.00
C VAL A 85 -7.03 10.08 -0.52
N GLY A 86 -7.42 9.20 -1.43
CA GLY A 86 -8.25 8.05 -1.12
C GLY A 86 -7.51 6.73 -1.33
N PHE A 87 -8.08 5.69 -0.74
CA PHE A 87 -7.51 4.36 -0.69
C PHE A 87 -8.59 3.34 -1.03
N SER A 88 -8.27 2.35 -1.86
CA SER A 88 -9.11 1.16 -1.95
C SER A 88 -9.06 0.36 -0.64
N GLU A 89 -10.03 -0.52 -0.45
CA GLU A 89 -9.85 -1.63 0.48
C GLU A 89 -8.68 -2.53 0.03
N TRP A 90 -8.05 -3.19 1.00
CA TRP A 90 -7.08 -4.25 0.71
C TRP A 90 -7.79 -5.43 0.06
N HIS A 91 -7.41 -5.73 -1.17
CA HIS A 91 -7.99 -6.83 -1.93
C HIS A 91 -6.92 -7.80 -2.44
N LYS A 92 -7.34 -9.04 -2.67
CA LYS A 92 -6.45 -10.11 -3.11
C LYS A 92 -6.01 -9.81 -4.53
N LEU A 93 -4.71 -9.86 -4.78
CA LEU A 93 -4.21 -9.76 -6.14
C LEU A 93 -4.50 -11.08 -6.87
N SER A 94 -5.43 -11.05 -7.82
CA SER A 94 -5.74 -12.23 -8.64
C SER A 94 -4.63 -12.46 -9.69
N ARG A 95 -4.51 -13.70 -10.20
CA ARG A 95 -3.58 -14.03 -11.32
C ARG A 95 -3.75 -13.14 -12.56
N ARG A 96 -4.98 -12.65 -12.83
CA ARG A 96 -5.22 -11.68 -13.92
C ARG A 96 -4.76 -10.27 -13.58
N GLY A 97 -4.75 -9.91 -12.30
CA GLY A 97 -4.24 -8.63 -11.81
C GLY A 97 -2.71 -8.54 -11.86
N GLU A 98 -2.00 -9.66 -11.66
CA GLU A 98 -0.53 -9.72 -11.74
C GLU A 98 0.02 -9.26 -13.10
N HIS A 99 -0.62 -9.66 -14.21
CA HIS A 99 -0.24 -9.20 -15.56
C HIS A 99 -0.37 -7.68 -15.76
N LYS A 100 -1.23 -7.01 -14.99
CA LYS A 100 -1.46 -5.55 -15.10
C LYS A 100 -0.53 -4.73 -14.21
N ILE A 101 0.29 -5.37 -13.36
CA ILE A 101 1.28 -4.69 -12.50
C ILE A 101 2.64 -4.58 -13.20
N HIS A 102 2.94 -5.49 -14.13
CA HIS A 102 4.22 -5.55 -14.84
C HIS A 102 4.11 -5.25 -16.35
N GLY A 103 2.95 -4.77 -16.81
CA GLY A 103 2.67 -4.48 -18.21
C GLY A 103 2.48 -2.98 -18.47
#